data_AF-A0A7J8Y361-F1
#
_entry.id   AF-A0A7J8Y361-F1
#
_cell.length_a   1.000
_cell.length_b   1.000
_cell.length_c   1.000
_cell.angle_alpha   90.00
_cell.angle_beta   90.00
_cell.angle_gamma   90.00
#
_symmetry.space_group_name_H-M   'P 1'
#
loop_
_entity.id
_entity.type
_entity.pdbx_description
1 polymer ?
#
loop_
_entity_poly.entity_id
_entity_poly.type
_entity_poly.pdbx_seq_one_letter_code
_entity_poly.pdbx_strand_id
1 'polypeptide(L)'
;MLPKLVVEKVWKKPGQGVVKINFNITANGKKMSFGLLARDHDGFVLGGRAGVMDKNVQAEWAELHALEESISFARTKNWLRLEFESGCISFVNWLNRMKPDFSTMGHRI
;
A
#
# COMPACT_ATOMS: atom_id res chain seq x y z
N MET A 1 -31.87 8.85 7.94
CA MET A 1 -30.41 8.65 8.10
C MET A 1 -29.73 9.97 7.76
N LEU A 2 -29.07 10.62 8.71
CA LEU A 2 -28.26 11.80 8.42
C LEU A 2 -26.99 11.34 7.68
N PRO A 3 -26.53 12.04 6.63
CA PRO A 3 -25.28 11.71 5.97
C PRO A 3 -24.15 11.79 7.00
N LYS A 4 -23.31 10.75 7.07
CA LYS A 4 -22.09 10.81 7.88
C LYS A 4 -21.26 11.97 7.37
N LEU A 5 -20.92 12.89 8.27
CA LEU A 5 -19.93 13.95 8.00
C LEU A 5 -18.71 13.29 7.36
N VAL A 6 -18.35 13.79 6.18
CA VAL A 6 -17.09 13.43 5.54
C VAL A 6 -15.99 14.05 6.39
N VAL A 7 -15.49 13.28 7.35
CA VAL A 7 -14.30 13.67 8.11
C VAL A 7 -13.15 13.60 7.13
N GLU A 8 -12.62 14.76 6.73
CA GLU A 8 -11.36 14.83 5.99
C GLU A 8 -10.29 14.12 6.82
N LYS A 9 -9.90 12.92 6.38
CA LYS A 9 -8.76 12.23 6.97
C LYS A 9 -7.50 12.89 6.43
N VAL A 10 -7.01 13.87 7.18
CA VAL A 10 -5.67 14.43 6.95
C VAL A 10 -4.64 13.34 7.17
N TRP A 11 -3.63 13.29 6.31
CA TRP A 11 -2.52 12.34 6.45
C TRP A 11 -1.88 12.48 7.83
N LYS A 12 -1.71 11.35 8.53
CA LYS A 12 -1.13 11.29 9.87
C LYS A 12 0.34 10.85 9.80
N LYS A 13 1.22 11.68 10.37
CA LYS A 13 2.64 11.35 10.57
C LYS A 13 2.81 10.04 11.35
N PRO A 14 3.79 9.20 10.99
CA PRO A 14 4.08 7.99 11.75
C PRO A 14 4.75 8.32 13.10
N GLY A 15 4.86 7.31 13.97
CA GLY A 15 5.60 7.44 15.23
C GLY A 15 7.11 7.67 15.02
N GLN A 16 7.80 8.16 16.05
CA GLN A 16 9.24 8.40 15.99
C GLN A 16 10.01 7.12 15.61
N GLY A 17 10.97 7.25 14.69
CA GLY A 17 11.77 6.14 14.18
C GLY A 17 11.00 5.18 13.27
N VAL A 18 9.78 5.53 12.83
CA VAL A 18 8.98 4.77 11.87
C VAL A 18 8.94 5.53 10.54
N VAL A 19 9.12 4.79 9.44
CA VAL A 19 8.93 5.32 8.08
C VAL A 19 7.56 4.88 7.59
N LYS A 20 6.73 5.85 7.18
CA LYS A 20 5.45 5.58 6.54
C LYS A 20 5.63 5.51 5.03
N ILE A 21 5.20 4.42 4.42
CA ILE A 21 5.18 4.25 2.97
C ILE A 21 3.74 4.26 2.49
N ASN A 22 3.38 5.33 1.78
CA ASN A 22 2.15 5.41 1.02
C ASN A 22 2.39 4.79 -0.35
N PHE A 23 1.50 3.90 -0.79
CA PHE A 23 1.59 3.32 -2.13
C PHE A 23 0.22 3.27 -2.79
N ASN A 24 0.24 3.24 -4.11
CA ASN A 24 -0.96 3.11 -4.93
C ASN A 24 -0.63 2.43 -6.25
N ILE A 25 -1.66 1.85 -6.87
CA ILE A 25 -1.60 1.32 -8.22
C ILE A 25 -2.70 1.93 -9.09
N THR A 26 -2.41 2.13 -10.36
CA THR A 26 -3.39 2.52 -11.38
C THR A 26 -3.28 1.60 -12.58
N ALA A 27 -4.40 1.35 -13.26
CA ALA A 27 -4.47 0.51 -14.44
C ALA A 27 -4.98 1.31 -15.63
N ASN A 28 -4.35 1.11 -16.80
CA ASN A 28 -4.79 1.64 -18.08
C ASN A 28 -4.71 0.53 -19.14
N GLY A 29 -5.85 -0.04 -19.50
CA GLY A 29 -5.90 -1.20 -20.39
C GLY A 29 -5.16 -2.39 -19.80
N LYS A 30 -4.11 -2.85 -20.50
CA LYS A 30 -3.26 -3.99 -20.09
C LYS A 30 -2.01 -3.59 -19.29
N LYS A 31 -1.87 -2.30 -18.99
CA LYS A 31 -0.74 -1.75 -18.25
C LYS A 31 -1.17 -1.37 -16.86
N MET A 32 -0.36 -1.71 -15.88
CA MET A 32 -0.52 -1.19 -14.53
C MET A 32 0.71 -0.39 -14.15
N SER A 33 0.52 0.69 -13.43
CA SER A 33 1.58 1.55 -12.93
C SER A 33 1.45 1.68 -11.43
N PHE A 34 2.53 1.51 -10.71
CA PHE A 34 2.56 1.70 -9.26
C PHE A 34 3.39 2.92 -8.90
N GLY A 35 3.09 3.49 -7.75
CA GLY A 35 3.87 4.54 -7.13
C GLY A 35 3.91 4.37 -5.63
N LEU A 36 5.05 4.69 -5.02
CA LEU A 36 5.23 4.72 -3.58
C LEU A 36 6.01 5.96 -3.14
N LEU A 37 5.66 6.47 -1.96
CA LEU A 37 6.29 7.61 -1.32
C LEU A 37 6.56 7.27 0.16
N ALA A 38 7.83 7.35 0.55
CA ALA A 38 8.27 7.11 1.92
C ALA A 38 8.51 8.42 2.66
N ARG A 39 7.92 8.56 3.85
CA ARG A 39 8.05 9.72 4.73
C ARG A 39 8.40 9.33 6.15
N ASP A 40 9.20 10.15 6.81
CA ASP A 40 9.51 9.97 8.24
C ASP A 40 8.46 10.60 9.17
N HIS A 41 8.74 10.52 10.47
CA HIS A 41 7.92 11.09 11.54
C HIS A 41 7.81 12.62 11.52
N ASP A 42 8.74 13.33 10.89
CA ASP A 42 8.67 14.78 10.70
C ASP A 42 7.89 15.14 9.43
N GLY A 43 7.61 14.15 8.57
CA GLY A 43 6.94 14.31 7.30
C GLY A 43 7.90 14.56 6.13
N PHE A 44 9.22 14.47 6.36
CA PHE A 44 10.21 14.59 5.29
C PHE A 44 10.12 13.42 4.34
N VAL A 45 10.21 13.70 3.05
CA VAL A 45 10.26 12.68 2.00
C VAL A 45 11.65 12.06 2.00
N LEU A 46 11.73 10.78 2.34
CA LEU A 46 12.97 10.01 2.31
C LEU A 46 13.24 9.40 0.93
N GLY A 47 12.20 9.32 0.10
CA GLY A 47 12.28 8.88 -1.29
C GLY A 47 10.97 8.31 -1.80
N GLY A 48 11.00 7.85 -3.04
CA GLY A 48 9.89 7.17 -3.68
C GLY A 48 10.38 6.27 -4.82
N ARG A 49 9.47 5.44 -5.31
CA ARG A 49 9.68 4.59 -6.48
C ARG A 49 8.38 4.54 -7.27
N ALA A 50 8.50 4.49 -8.59
CA ALA A 50 7.38 4.22 -9.49
C ALA A 50 7.84 3.26 -10.58
N GLY A 51 6.88 2.54 -11.16
CA GLY A 51 7.16 1.61 -12.24
C GLY A 51 5.90 1.21 -12.98
N VAL A 52 6.09 0.56 -14.12
CA VAL A 52 5.03 0.06 -14.99
C VAL A 52 5.22 -1.44 -15.17
N MET A 53 4.12 -2.18 -15.23
CA MET A 53 4.09 -3.61 -15.50
C MET A 53 3.07 -3.91 -16.60
N ASP A 54 3.47 -4.76 -17.55
CA ASP A 54 2.59 -5.31 -18.57
C ASP A 54 1.91 -6.57 -18.03
N LYS A 55 1.00 -6.39 -17.07
CA LYS A 55 0.20 -7.47 -16.49
C LYS A 55 -1.27 -7.09 -16.50
N ASN A 56 -2.13 -8.06 -16.84
CA ASN A 56 -3.56 -8.00 -16.60
C ASN A 56 -3.85 -8.80 -15.32
N VAL A 57 -3.87 -8.14 -14.16
CA VAL A 57 -4.32 -8.76 -12.90
C VAL A 57 -5.48 -7.97 -12.29
N GLN A 58 -6.27 -8.62 -11.43
CA GLN A 58 -7.32 -7.93 -10.68
C GLN A 58 -6.71 -6.87 -9.74
N ALA A 59 -7.52 -5.88 -9.35
CA ALA A 59 -7.06 -4.72 -8.58
C ALA A 59 -6.36 -5.11 -7.25
N GLU A 60 -6.82 -6.17 -6.59
CA GLU A 60 -6.23 -6.68 -5.34
C GLU A 60 -4.82 -7.24 -5.54
N TRP A 61 -4.58 -7.97 -6.63
CA TRP A 61 -3.25 -8.46 -7.00
C TRP A 61 -2.32 -7.33 -7.42
N ALA A 62 -2.88 -6.29 -8.03
CA ALA A 62 -2.15 -5.08 -8.39
C ALA A 62 -1.68 -4.33 -7.12
N GLU A 63 -2.56 -4.15 -6.14
CA GLU A 63 -2.22 -3.58 -4.83
C GLU A 63 -1.16 -4.41 -4.10
N LEU A 64 -1.26 -5.74 -4.13
CA LEU A 64 -0.25 -6.62 -3.56
C LEU A 64 1.13 -6.39 -4.19
N HIS A 65 1.20 -6.27 -5.52
CA HIS A 65 2.45 -5.96 -6.20
C HIS A 65 3.03 -4.59 -5.81
N ALA A 66 2.19 -3.56 -5.66
CA ALA A 66 2.65 -2.26 -5.19
C ALA A 66 3.19 -2.32 -3.75
N LEU A 67 2.61 -3.16 -2.89
CA LEU A 67 3.15 -3.45 -1.56
C LEU A 67 4.49 -4.20 -1.63
N GLU A 68 4.63 -5.22 -2.48
CA GLU A 68 5.88 -5.95 -2.68
C GLU A 68 7.03 -5.02 -3.10
N GLU A 69 6.76 -4.11 -4.04
CA GLU A 69 7.71 -3.08 -4.47
C GLU A 69 8.06 -2.10 -3.34
N SER A 70 7.10 -1.78 -2.48
CA SER A 70 7.30 -0.95 -1.30
C SER A 70 8.20 -1.62 -0.26
N ILE A 71 8.01 -2.93 -0.03
CA ILE A 71 8.86 -3.72 0.87
C ILE A 71 10.27 -3.86 0.28
N SER A 72 10.38 -4.14 -1.03
CA SER A 72 11.66 -4.21 -1.74
C SER A 72 12.43 -2.90 -1.61
N PHE A 73 11.77 -1.76 -1.87
CA PHE A 73 12.36 -0.44 -1.70
C PHE A 73 12.83 -0.21 -0.26
N ALA A 74 12.01 -0.51 0.75
CA ALA A 74 12.39 -0.35 2.15
C ALA A 74 13.61 -1.21 2.54
N ARG A 75 13.72 -2.43 2.01
CA ARG A 75 14.88 -3.30 2.20
C ARG A 75 16.15 -2.68 1.62
N THR A 76 16.09 -2.09 0.43
CA THR A 76 17.26 -1.38 -0.15
C THR A 76 17.75 -0.20 0.69
N LYS A 77 16.89 0.33 1.57
CA LYS A 77 17.19 1.45 2.47
C LYS A 77 17.51 1.01 3.91
N ASN A 78 17.48 -0.29 4.21
CA ASN A 78 17.67 -0.85 5.55
C ASN A 78 16.72 -0.24 6.61
N TRP A 79 15.48 0.08 6.23
CA TRP A 79 14.49 0.58 7.19
C TRP A 79 13.84 -0.56 7.97
N LEU A 80 13.83 -0.45 9.29
CA LEU A 80 13.42 -1.54 10.20
C LEU A 80 11.97 -1.42 10.68
N ARG A 81 11.46 -0.19 10.84
CA ARG A 81 10.12 0.07 11.36
C ARG A 81 9.30 0.80 10.30
N LEU A 82 8.27 0.12 9.80
CA LEU A 82 7.48 0.57 8.66
C LEU A 82 6.00 0.61 9.00
N GLU A 83 5.32 1.63 8.47
CA GLU A 83 3.86 1.70 8.42
C GLU A 83 3.45 1.82 6.95
N PHE A 84 2.61 0.92 6.47
CA PHE A 84 2.13 0.94 5.09
C PHE A 84 0.72 1.51 5.03
N GLU A 85 0.47 2.40 4.07
CA GLU A 85 -0.83 3.04 3.90
C GLU A 85 -1.28 2.92 2.44
N SER A 86 -2.42 2.27 2.24
CA SER A 86 -3.07 2.02 0.94
C SER A 86 -4.45 2.67 0.88
N GLY A 87 -4.84 3.10 -0.31
CA GLY A 87 -6.19 3.60 -0.59
C GLY A 87 -7.25 2.50 -0.75
N CYS A 88 -6.84 1.24 -0.82
CA CYS A 88 -7.72 0.11 -1.09
C CYS A 88 -8.21 -0.56 0.20
N ILE A 89 -9.42 -0.22 0.65
CA ILE A 89 -9.97 -0.72 1.92
C ILE A 89 -10.16 -2.24 1.93
N SER A 90 -10.53 -2.86 0.80
CA SER A 90 -10.67 -4.31 0.69
C SER A 90 -9.33 -5.01 0.88
N PHE A 91 -8.27 -4.48 0.29
CA PHE A 91 -6.91 -4.98 0.43
C PHE A 91 -6.38 -4.82 1.87
N VAL A 92 -6.54 -3.63 2.47
CA VAL A 92 -6.14 -3.39 3.87
C VAL A 92 -6.88 -4.31 4.83
N ASN A 93 -8.19 -4.50 4.64
CA ASN A 93 -8.96 -5.42 5.45
C ASN A 93 -8.54 -6.88 5.24
N TRP A 94 -8.15 -7.25 4.03
CA TRP A 94 -7.65 -8.58 3.71
C TRP A 94 -6.34 -8.87 4.45
N LEU A 95 -5.33 -7.99 4.35
CA LEU A 95 -4.05 -8.18 5.04
C LEU A 95 -4.18 -8.23 6.57
N ASN A 96 -5.12 -7.48 7.14
CA ASN A 96 -5.30 -7.40 8.59
C ASN A 96 -6.23 -8.49 9.16
N ARG A 97 -6.76 -9.41 8.35
CA ARG A 97 -7.58 -10.52 8.86
C ARG A 97 -6.70 -11.56 9.56
N MET A 98 -7.00 -11.85 10.82
CA MET A 98 -6.38 -12.95 11.59
C MET A 98 -7.09 -14.31 11.44
N LYS A 99 -8.07 -14.45 10.53
CA LYS A 99 -8.80 -15.71 10.29
C LYS A 99 -8.29 -16.40 9.02
N PRO A 100 -8.32 -17.74 8.92
CA PRO A 100 -7.90 -18.45 7.72
C PRO A 100 -8.62 -17.92 6.48
N ASP A 101 -7.83 -17.64 5.45
CA ASP A 101 -8.28 -17.04 4.20
C ASP A 101 -8.83 -18.13 3.26
N PHE A 102 -10.15 -18.13 3.05
CA PHE A 102 -10.85 -19.02 2.12
C PHE A 102 -11.11 -18.37 0.75
N SER A 103 -10.54 -17.20 0.49
CA SER A 103 -10.56 -16.60 -0.85
C SER A 103 -9.75 -17.46 -1.82
N THR A 104 -9.97 -17.27 -3.13
CA THR A 104 -9.18 -17.90 -4.19
C THR A 104 -7.68 -17.59 -4.09
N MET A 105 -7.27 -16.56 -3.34
CA MET A 105 -5.86 -16.27 -3.04
C MET A 105 -5.32 -17.13 -1.90
N GLY A 106 -6.10 -17.36 -0.83
CA GLY A 106 -5.71 -18.20 0.32
C GLY A 106 -5.83 -19.70 0.07
N HIS A 107 -6.69 -20.13 -0.86
CA HIS A 107 -6.92 -21.56 -1.17
C HIS A 107 -5.88 -22.18 -2.14
N ARG A 108 -4.89 -21.40 -2.60
CA ARG A 108 -3.96 -21.82 -3.67
C ARG A 108 -2.49 -21.82 -3.24
N ILE A 109 -2.23 -22.05 -1.95
CA ILE A 109 -0.90 -22.37 -1.41
C ILE A 109 -0.85 -23.86 -1.11
#